data_AF-A0A946DXJ6-F1
#
_entry.id   AF-A0A946DXJ6-F1
#
_cell.length_a   1.000
_cell.length_b   1.000
_cell.length_c   1.000
_cell.angle_alpha   90.00
_cell.angle_beta   90.00
_cell.angle_gamma   90.00
#
_symmetry.space_group_name_H-M   'P 1'
#
loop_
_entity.id
_entity.type
_entity.pdbx_description
1 polymer ?
#
loop_
_entity_poly.entity_id
_entity_poly.type
_entity_poly.pdbx_seq_one_letter_code
_entity_poly.pdbx_strand_id
1 'polypeptide(L)'
;VLDDKTLGLPDFRGNKQYVSVGNLAGDDRISIIFMDYPNKRRLKLLGHVSVIDPDDSETLESLRLPDYRAKVERGFLIRAEAMDWNCPQHITERYTEAHIAEAILPLHQRIEELEAQLAAR
;
A
#
# COMPACT_ATOMS: atom_id res chain seq x y z
N VAL A 1 8.67 -6.36 5.06
CA VAL A 1 8.69 -7.82 4.81
C VAL A 1 9.61 -8.41 5.85
N LEU A 2 9.16 -9.43 6.58
CA LEU A 2 9.95 -10.01 7.68
C LEU A 2 10.81 -11.17 7.18
N ASP A 3 10.26 -12.00 6.29
CA ASP A 3 10.96 -13.08 5.59
C ASP A 3 10.26 -13.40 4.25
N ASP A 4 10.72 -14.44 3.54
CA ASP A 4 10.22 -14.86 2.23
C ASP A 4 8.72 -15.19 2.18
N LYS A 5 8.10 -15.51 3.32
CA LYS A 5 6.68 -15.89 3.43
C LYS A 5 5.89 -15.06 4.43
N THR A 6 6.54 -14.18 5.19
CA THR A 6 5.90 -13.45 6.29
C THR A 6 5.93 -11.94 6.07
N LEU A 7 4.75 -11.33 6.10
CA LEU A 7 4.56 -9.89 6.08
C LEU A 7 4.17 -9.42 7.49
N GLY A 8 4.87 -8.41 7.98
CA GLY A 8 4.48 -7.69 9.18
C GLY A 8 3.68 -6.45 8.82
N LEU A 9 2.50 -6.27 9.41
CA LEU A 9 1.65 -5.10 9.23
C LEU A 9 1.42 -4.41 10.59
N PRO A 10 2.02 -3.24 10.84
CA PRO A 10 1.75 -2.48 12.05
C PRO A 10 0.34 -1.86 12.01
N ASP A 11 -0.39 -1.97 13.11
CA ASP A 11 -1.66 -1.29 13.31
C ASP A 11 -1.45 -0.08 14.23
N PHE A 12 -1.59 1.11 13.64
CA PHE A 12 -1.37 2.36 14.35
C PHE A 12 -2.65 2.88 15.00
N ARG A 13 -2.48 3.60 16.11
CA ARG A 13 -3.59 4.27 16.81
C ARG A 13 -4.42 5.11 15.84
N GLY A 14 -5.72 4.80 15.75
CA GLY A 14 -6.70 5.53 14.93
C GLY A 14 -7.33 4.71 13.81
N ASN A 15 -6.73 3.58 13.41
CA ASN A 15 -7.23 2.73 12.33
C ASN A 15 -8.48 1.89 12.71
N LYS A 16 -8.81 1.79 14.01
CA LYS A 16 -10.04 1.19 14.58
C LYS A 16 -10.55 -0.08 13.87
N GLN A 17 -9.65 -0.96 13.42
CA GLN A 17 -10.00 -2.20 12.71
C GLN A 17 -10.53 -3.30 13.64
N TYR A 18 -11.45 -2.95 14.55
CA TYR A 18 -12.00 -3.88 15.54
C TYR A 18 -12.84 -5.00 14.91
N VAL A 19 -13.53 -4.71 13.79
CA VAL A 19 -14.30 -5.70 13.03
C VAL A 19 -13.37 -6.76 12.43
N SER A 20 -12.24 -6.35 11.87
CA SER A 20 -11.24 -7.28 11.32
C SER A 20 -10.68 -8.17 12.41
N VAL A 21 -10.26 -7.61 13.55
CA VAL A 21 -9.73 -8.41 14.67
C VAL A 21 -10.76 -9.40 15.21
N GLY A 22 -12.02 -9.01 15.32
CA GLY A 22 -13.11 -9.91 15.73
C GLY A 22 -13.31 -11.07 14.75
N ASN A 23 -13.28 -10.81 13.44
CA ASN A 23 -13.38 -11.87 12.44
C ASN A 23 -12.18 -12.83 12.50
N LEU A 24 -10.97 -12.30 12.68
CA LEU A 24 -9.73 -13.08 12.74
C LEU A 24 -9.64 -13.99 13.97
N ALA A 25 -10.35 -13.67 15.05
CA ALA A 25 -10.46 -14.55 16.21
C ALA A 25 -11.27 -15.83 15.92
N GLY A 26 -12.15 -15.80 14.91
CA GLY A 26 -12.95 -16.96 14.50
C GLY A 26 -12.43 -17.67 13.25
N ASP A 27 -11.77 -16.94 12.34
CA ASP A 27 -11.19 -17.47 11.12
C ASP A 27 -9.99 -16.61 10.70
N ASP A 28 -8.79 -17.19 10.74
CA ASP A 28 -7.53 -16.50 10.49
C ASP A 28 -7.19 -16.37 9.00
N ARG A 29 -8.01 -16.91 8.11
CA ARG A 29 -7.79 -16.88 6.67
C ARG A 29 -8.06 -15.48 6.12
N ILE A 30 -7.12 -14.98 5.33
CA ILE A 30 -7.20 -13.66 4.72
C ILE A 30 -6.90 -13.67 3.22
N SER A 31 -7.38 -12.62 2.57
CA SER A 31 -7.01 -12.25 1.22
C SER A 31 -6.57 -10.79 1.21
N ILE A 32 -5.35 -10.51 0.78
CA ILE A 32 -4.82 -9.14 0.60
C ILE A 32 -4.74 -8.84 -0.88
N ILE A 33 -5.13 -7.62 -1.25
CA ILE A 33 -5.05 -7.14 -2.63
C ILE A 33 -4.01 -6.04 -2.71
N PHE A 34 -2.97 -6.26 -3.51
CA PHE A 34 -1.98 -5.23 -3.87
C PHE A 34 -2.34 -4.68 -5.24
N MET A 35 -2.56 -3.37 -5.33
CA MET A 35 -2.99 -2.68 -6.54
C MET A 35 -1.85 -1.83 -7.10
N ASP A 36 -1.53 -2.05 -8.37
CA ASP A 36 -0.74 -1.15 -9.21
C ASP A 36 -1.68 -0.58 -10.28
N TYR A 37 -2.29 0.56 -9.93
CA TYR A 37 -3.30 1.20 -10.79
C TYR A 37 -2.74 1.71 -12.12
N PRO A 38 -1.57 2.38 -12.19
CA PRO A 38 -0.99 2.81 -13.46
C PRO A 38 -0.76 1.66 -14.44
N ASN A 39 -0.23 0.52 -13.96
CA ASN A 39 0.05 -0.62 -14.84
C ASN A 39 -1.12 -1.60 -14.99
N LYS A 40 -2.28 -1.30 -14.39
CA LYS A 40 -3.46 -2.19 -14.33
C LYS A 40 -3.13 -3.58 -13.78
N ARG A 41 -2.23 -3.67 -12.80
CA ARG A 41 -1.81 -4.96 -12.23
C ARG A 41 -2.37 -5.10 -10.83
N ARG A 42 -2.75 -6.32 -10.51
CA ARG A 42 -3.21 -6.69 -9.18
C ARG A 42 -2.60 -8.03 -8.79
N LEU A 43 -2.12 -8.10 -7.56
CA LEU A 43 -1.71 -9.32 -6.91
C LEU A 43 -2.70 -9.62 -5.79
N LYS A 44 -3.30 -10.82 -5.81
CA LYS A 44 -4.07 -11.35 -4.70
C LYS A 44 -3.17 -12.29 -3.90
N LEU A 45 -2.96 -11.98 -2.63
CA LEU A 45 -2.26 -12.83 -1.69
C LEU A 45 -3.27 -13.53 -0.79
N LEU A 46 -3.18 -14.85 -0.68
CA LEU A 46 -3.96 -15.68 0.23
C LEU A 46 -3.04 -16.17 1.35
N GLY A 47 -3.54 -16.19 2.56
CA GLY A 47 -2.75 -16.61 3.71
C GLY A 47 -3.50 -16.63 5.01
N HIS A 48 -2.73 -16.76 6.08
CA HIS A 48 -3.22 -16.73 7.45
C HIS A 48 -2.64 -15.52 8.17
N VAL A 49 -3.38 -14.97 9.10
CA VAL A 49 -2.90 -13.85 9.93
C VAL A 49 -3.00 -14.17 11.41
N SER A 50 -1.94 -13.84 12.14
CA SER A 50 -1.96 -13.80 13.59
C SER A 50 -1.84 -12.37 14.09
N VAL A 51 -2.54 -12.09 15.18
CA VAL A 51 -2.43 -10.81 15.89
C VAL A 51 -1.30 -10.94 16.91
N ILE A 52 -0.37 -9.99 16.89
CA ILE A 52 0.70 -9.90 17.88
C ILE A 52 0.11 -9.42 19.19
N ASP A 53 0.50 -10.08 20.28
CA ASP A 53 0.11 -9.68 21.62
C ASP A 53 0.57 -8.24 21.91
N PRO A 54 -0.29 -7.35 22.42
CA PRO A 54 0.11 -6.01 22.84
C PRO A 54 1.30 -5.97 23.82
N ASP A 55 1.52 -7.03 24.59
CA ASP A 55 2.62 -7.14 25.55
C ASP A 55 3.93 -7.63 24.91
N ASP A 56 3.90 -8.14 23.68
CA ASP A 56 5.09 -8.52 22.90
C ASP A 56 5.74 -7.28 22.27
N SER A 57 6.37 -6.48 23.13
CA SER A 57 7.03 -5.24 22.72
C SER A 57 8.18 -5.44 21.73
N GLU A 58 8.86 -6.60 21.77
CA GLU A 58 10.00 -6.88 20.88
C GLU A 58 9.53 -7.03 19.43
N THR A 59 8.50 -7.86 19.20
CA THR A 59 7.95 -8.04 17.85
C THR A 59 7.27 -6.76 17.37
N LEU A 60 6.57 -6.02 18.23
CA LEU A 60 5.94 -4.74 17.85
C LEU A 60 6.97 -3.67 17.45
N GLU A 61 8.11 -3.59 18.13
CA GLU A 61 9.19 -2.66 17.78
C GLU A 61 9.84 -3.03 16.44
N SER A 62 9.92 -4.33 16.11
CA SER A 62 10.41 -4.80 14.79
C SER A 62 9.53 -4.33 13.61
N LEU A 63 8.26 -4.02 13.87
CA LEU A 63 7.30 -3.54 12.86
C LEU A 63 7.31 -2.02 12.69
N ARG A 64 8.11 -1.28 13.47
CA ARG A 64 8.14 0.18 13.36
C ARG A 64 8.77 0.63 12.06
N LEU A 65 8.13 1.61 11.42
CA LEU A 65 8.68 2.29 10.26
C LEU A 65 9.58 3.44 10.76
N PRO A 66 10.86 3.52 10.33
CA PRO A 66 11.83 4.49 10.84
C PRO A 66 11.33 5.95 10.84
N ASP A 67 10.58 6.35 9.82
CA ASP A 67 10.11 7.72 9.63
C ASP A 67 8.66 7.97 10.08
N TYR A 68 8.01 6.98 10.71
CA TYR A 68 6.61 7.08 11.10
C TYR A 68 6.45 7.12 12.62
N ARG A 69 6.14 8.32 13.15
CA ARG A 69 6.06 8.59 14.60
C ARG A 69 4.81 8.02 15.29
N ALA A 70 3.90 7.39 14.56
CA ALA A 70 2.68 6.85 15.15
C ALA A 70 3.01 5.64 16.05
N LYS A 71 2.35 5.57 17.21
CA LYS A 71 2.49 4.42 18.11
C LYS A 71 1.78 3.21 17.50
N VAL A 72 2.52 2.12 17.35
CA VAL A 72 1.97 0.79 17.03
C VAL A 72 1.17 0.33 18.24
N GLU A 73 -0.13 0.11 18.07
CA GLU A 73 -0.98 -0.41 19.15
C GLU A 73 -1.11 -1.92 19.09
N ARG A 74 -1.02 -2.48 17.88
CA ARG A 74 -1.07 -3.92 17.59
C ARG A 74 -0.24 -4.18 16.34
N GLY A 75 0.10 -5.43 16.10
CA GLY A 75 0.69 -5.83 14.83
C GLY A 75 0.03 -7.09 14.31
N PHE A 76 0.13 -7.28 13.01
CA PHE A 76 -0.35 -8.47 12.34
C PHE A 76 0.83 -9.17 11.66
N LEU A 77 0.95 -10.47 11.85
CA LEU A 77 1.87 -11.32 11.10
C LEU A 77 1.05 -12.10 10.08
N ILE A 78 1.35 -11.89 8.81
CA ILE A 78 0.64 -12.49 7.69
C ILE A 78 1.57 -13.51 7.06
N ARG A 79 1.19 -14.78 7.13
CA ARG A 79 1.88 -15.87 6.44
C ARG A 79 1.22 -16.13 5.09
N ALA A 80 1.97 -15.91 4.02
CA ALA A 80 1.54 -16.18 2.66
C ALA A 80 1.50 -17.68 2.36
N GLU A 81 0.37 -18.15 1.85
CA GLU A 81 0.19 -19.55 1.39
C GLU A 81 0.11 -19.63 -0.13
N ALA A 82 -0.52 -18.65 -0.78
CA ALA A 82 -0.60 -18.59 -2.23
C ALA A 82 -0.67 -17.16 -2.74
N MET A 83 -0.29 -16.97 -4.00
CA MET A 83 -0.49 -15.70 -4.70
C MET A 83 -1.02 -15.94 -6.11
N ASP A 84 -1.85 -15.01 -6.56
CA ASP A 84 -2.44 -15.04 -7.90
C ASP A 84 -2.36 -13.65 -8.54
N TRP A 85 -1.81 -13.61 -9.75
CA TRP A 85 -1.85 -12.42 -10.61
C TRP A 85 -3.11 -12.52 -11.47
N ASN A 86 -4.00 -11.55 -11.33
CA ASN A 86 -5.30 -11.56 -11.98
C ASN A 86 -5.40 -10.59 -13.16
N CYS A 87 -6.43 -10.78 -14.00
CA CYS A 87 -6.61 -10.09 -15.28
C CYS A 87 -6.79 -8.55 -15.14
N PRO A 88 -6.11 -7.74 -15.97
CA PRO A 88 -6.13 -6.28 -15.91
C PRO A 88 -7.42 -5.63 -16.41
N GLN A 89 -8.32 -6.38 -17.08
CA GLN A 89 -9.41 -5.84 -17.92
C GLN A 89 -10.33 -4.82 -17.23
N HIS A 90 -10.54 -4.94 -15.92
CA HIS A 90 -11.45 -4.09 -15.16
C HIS A 90 -10.75 -3.14 -14.17
N ILE A 91 -9.44 -2.93 -14.32
CA ILE A 91 -8.68 -2.00 -13.48
C ILE A 91 -8.61 -0.65 -14.18
N THR A 92 -9.36 0.32 -13.67
CA THR A 92 -9.24 1.73 -14.10
C THR A 92 -7.90 2.29 -13.67
N GLU A 93 -7.18 2.90 -14.61
CA GLU A 93 -5.94 3.61 -14.28
C GLU A 93 -6.20 4.76 -13.31
N ARG A 94 -5.31 4.88 -12.33
CA ARG A 94 -5.31 5.98 -11.38
C ARG A 94 -3.88 6.47 -11.26
N TYR A 95 -3.73 7.77 -11.40
CA TYR A 95 -2.46 8.46 -11.35
C TYR A 95 -2.45 9.36 -10.12
N THR A 96 -1.26 9.52 -9.54
CA THR A 96 -1.05 10.53 -8.49
C THR A 96 -0.87 11.89 -9.15
N GLU A 97 -1.00 12.96 -8.36
CA GLU A 97 -0.72 14.32 -8.83
C GLU A 97 0.69 14.44 -9.42
N ALA A 98 1.70 13.81 -8.80
CA ALA A 98 3.07 13.80 -9.31
C ALA A 98 3.18 13.17 -10.70
N HIS A 99 2.50 12.04 -10.94
CA HIS A 99 2.47 11.41 -12.27
C HIS A 99 1.86 12.33 -13.33
N ILE A 100 0.78 13.04 -12.97
CA ILE A 100 0.14 13.99 -13.88
C ILE A 100 1.07 15.18 -14.14
N ALA A 101 1.69 15.74 -13.10
CA ALA A 101 2.63 16.86 -13.19
C ALA A 101 3.81 16.54 -14.13
N GLU A 102 4.37 15.33 -14.03
CA GLU A 102 5.43 14.85 -14.92
C GLU A 102 4.95 14.76 -16.37
N ALA A 103 3.75 14.22 -16.62
CA ALA A 103 3.20 14.06 -17.96
C ALA A 103 2.90 15.39 -18.66
N ILE A 104 2.50 16.43 -17.91
CA ILE A 104 2.15 17.75 -18.46
C ILE A 104 3.35 18.71 -18.58
N LEU A 105 4.46 18.44 -17.88
CA LEU A 105 5.63 19.32 -17.86
C LEU A 105 6.16 19.68 -19.28
N PRO A 106 6.30 18.73 -20.23
CA PRO A 106 6.76 19.06 -21.58
C PRO A 106 5.77 19.98 -22.32
N LEU A 107 4.47 19.86 -22.03
CA LEU A 107 3.44 20.70 -22.63
C LEU A 107 3.56 22.14 -22.12
N HIS A 108 3.77 22.33 -20.82
CA HIS A 108 4.00 23.66 -20.25
C HIS A 108 5.26 24.32 -20.82
N GLN A 109 6.37 23.57 -20.93
CA GLN A 109 7.61 24.08 -21.53
C GLN A 109 7.39 24.52 -22.99
N ARG A 110 6.63 23.75 -23.76
CA ARG A 110 6.31 24.11 -25.14
C ARG A 110 5.42 25.35 -25.23
N ILE A 111 4.47 25.51 -24.31
CA ILE A 111 3.62 26.71 -24.23
C ILE A 111 4.48 27.94 -23.94
N GLU A 112 5.37 27.88 -22.94
CA GLU A 112 6.27 29.00 -22.61
C GLU A 112 7.17 29.38 -23.80
N GLU A 113 7.72 28.40 -24.50
CA GLU A 113 8.54 28.65 -25.70
C GLU A 113 7.74 29.36 -26.81
N LEU A 114 6.51 28.90 -27.08
CA LEU A 114 5.65 29.48 -28.10
C LEU A 114 5.18 30.89 -27.73
N GLU A 115 4.85 31.12 -26.46
CA GLU A 115 4.50 32.46 -25.95
C GLU A 115 5.67 33.43 -26.09
N ALA A 116 6.90 32.99 -25.80
CA ALA A 116 8.11 33.80 -26.01
C ALA A 116 8.34 34.15 -27.50
N GLN A 117 8.11 33.20 -28.41
CA GLN A 117 8.21 33.46 -29.86
C GLN A 117 7.18 34.48 -30.35
N LEU A 118 5.95 34.40 -29.84
CA LEU A 118 4.89 35.34 -30.19
C LEU A 118 5.16 36.74 -29.62
N ALA A 119 5.71 36.84 -28.40
CA ALA A 119 6.06 38.11 -27.77
C ALA A 119 7.26 38.80 -28.43
N ALA A 120 8.13 38.04 -29.11
CA ALA A 120 9.28 38.55 -29.85
C ALA A 120 8.95 39.05 -31.26
N ARG A 121 7.67 38.98 -31.68
CA ARG A 121 7.17 39.39 -32.99
C ARG A 121 6.51 40.76 -32.94
#